data_AF-A0A6P0R301-F1
#
_entry.id   AF-A0A6P0R301-F1
#
_cell.length_a   1.000
_cell.length_b   1.000
_cell.length_c   1.000
_cell.angle_alpha   90.00
_cell.angle_beta   90.00
_cell.angle_gamma   90.00
#
_symmetry.space_group_name_H-M   'P 1'
#
loop_
_entity.id
_entity.type
_entity.pdbx_description
1 polymer ?
#
loop_
_entity_poly.entity_id
_entity_poly.type
_entity_poly.pdbx_seq_one_letter_code
_entity_poly.pdbx_strand_id
1 'polypeptide(L)'
;MVEIKLKSQHPEAVKSIIKSALIAALQSTDNGIKITEQRLDEFETKYQLSTTEFLHKFNNNELPHSGDFDEWIGESRMLTHLLDKKTKIQGVELVD
;
A
#
# COMPACT_ATOMS: atom_id res chain seq x y z
N MET A 1 -8.61 18.52 -8.71
CA MET A 1 -9.29 17.29 -9.18
C MET A 1 -9.38 17.36 -10.69
N VAL A 2 -9.13 16.26 -11.40
CA VAL A 2 -9.17 16.21 -12.87
C VAL A 2 -10.13 15.12 -13.28
N GLU A 3 -11.05 15.43 -14.19
CA GLU A 3 -11.99 14.47 -14.77
C GLU A 3 -11.38 13.74 -15.95
N ILE A 4 -11.66 12.44 -16.06
CA ILE A 4 -11.28 11.62 -17.22
C ILE A 4 -12.56 11.22 -17.95
N LYS A 5 -12.65 11.55 -19.25
CA LYS A 5 -13.81 11.24 -20.09
C LYS A 5 -13.55 9.99 -20.93
N LEU A 6 -14.50 9.07 -20.91
CA LEU A 6 -14.48 7.85 -21.72
C LEU A 6 -15.61 7.88 -22.74
N LYS A 7 -15.32 7.43 -23.96
CA LYS A 7 -16.30 7.34 -25.06
C LYS A 7 -16.54 5.86 -25.36
N SER A 8 -17.79 5.44 -25.37
CA SER A 8 -18.16 4.04 -25.62
C SER A 8 -19.52 3.95 -26.29
N GLN A 9 -19.72 2.91 -27.10
CA GLN A 9 -21.03 2.53 -27.62
C GLN A 9 -21.89 1.82 -26.56
N HIS A 10 -21.27 1.38 -25.45
CA HIS A 10 -21.91 0.67 -24.35
C HIS A 10 -21.48 1.30 -23.00
N PRO A 11 -22.00 2.50 -22.64
CA PRO A 11 -21.56 3.23 -21.45
C PRO A 11 -21.78 2.46 -20.14
N GLU A 12 -22.88 1.74 -20.00
CA GLU A 12 -23.16 0.93 -18.80
C GLU A 12 -22.18 -0.23 -18.60
N ALA A 13 -21.76 -0.87 -19.70
CA ALA A 13 -20.74 -1.91 -19.65
C ALA A 13 -19.40 -1.35 -19.17
N VAL A 14 -19.02 -0.16 -19.67
CA VAL A 14 -17.79 0.52 -19.23
C VAL A 14 -17.87 0.94 -17.77
N LYS A 15 -18.98 1.52 -17.32
CA LYS A 15 -19.22 1.85 -15.90
C LYS A 15 -19.07 0.60 -15.02
N SER A 16 -19.65 -0.53 -15.43
CA SER A 16 -19.53 -1.81 -14.69
C SER A 16 -18.09 -2.32 -14.62
N ILE A 17 -17.36 -2.32 -15.75
CA ILE A 17 -15.96 -2.76 -15.81
C ILE A 17 -15.09 -1.92 -14.86
N ILE A 18 -15.25 -0.60 -14.89
CA ILE A 18 -14.46 0.30 -14.03
C ILE A 18 -14.77 0.05 -12.56
N LYS A 19 -16.05 -0.08 -12.18
CA LYS A 19 -16.44 -0.41 -10.80
C LYS A 19 -15.80 -1.72 -10.34
N SER A 20 -15.90 -2.77 -11.13
CA SER A 20 -15.31 -4.07 -10.79
C SER A 20 -13.78 -4.01 -10.69
N ALA A 21 -13.12 -3.28 -11.59
CA ALA A 21 -11.67 -3.10 -11.55
C ALA A 21 -11.21 -2.33 -10.29
N LEU A 22 -11.94 -1.28 -9.88
CA LEU A 22 -11.65 -0.53 -8.66
C LEU A 22 -11.82 -1.41 -7.41
N ILE A 23 -12.90 -2.20 -7.35
CA ILE A 23 -13.14 -3.14 -6.23
C ILE A 23 -12.01 -4.17 -6.16
N ALA A 24 -11.65 -4.80 -7.27
CA ALA A 24 -10.57 -5.79 -7.31
C ALA A 24 -9.21 -5.19 -6.93
N ALA A 25 -8.92 -3.98 -7.40
CA ALA A 25 -7.69 -3.26 -7.04
C ALA A 25 -7.64 -2.92 -5.55
N LEU A 26 -8.76 -2.52 -4.95
CA LEU A 26 -8.86 -2.23 -3.53
C LEU A 26 -8.65 -3.50 -2.69
N GLN A 27 -9.34 -4.60 -3.03
CA GLN A 27 -9.19 -5.90 -2.34
C GLN A 27 -7.75 -6.43 -2.41
N SER A 28 -7.13 -6.35 -3.58
CA SER A 28 -5.72 -6.75 -3.75
C SER A 28 -4.78 -5.88 -2.91
N THR A 29 -5.03 -4.57 -2.85
CA THR A 29 -4.23 -3.64 -2.06
C THR A 29 -4.39 -3.89 -0.56
N ASP A 30 -5.61 -4.12 -0.09
CA ASP A 30 -5.90 -4.47 1.31
C ASP A 30 -5.22 -5.77 1.74
N ASN A 31 -5.22 -6.80 0.88
CA ASN A 31 -4.51 -8.04 1.16
C ASN A 31 -2.99 -7.81 1.25
N GLY A 32 -2.43 -6.97 0.37
CA GLY A 32 -1.03 -6.57 0.43
C GLY A 32 -0.68 -5.85 1.73
N ILE A 33 -1.55 -4.93 2.18
CA ILE A 33 -1.37 -4.20 3.45
C ILE A 33 -1.30 -5.19 4.60
N LYS A 34 -2.29 -6.09 4.70
CA LYS A 34 -2.36 -7.08 5.78
C LYS A 34 -1.11 -7.97 5.85
N ILE A 35 -0.62 -8.45 4.70
CA ILE A 35 0.59 -9.29 4.65
C ILE A 35 1.82 -8.47 5.09
N THR A 36 1.93 -7.23 4.63
CA THR A 36 3.06 -6.35 4.97
C THR A 36 3.05 -6.00 6.46
N GLU A 37 1.89 -5.67 7.03
CA GLU A 37 1.72 -5.43 8.47
C GLU A 37 2.12 -6.65 9.29
N GLN A 38 1.70 -7.86 8.89
CA GLN A 38 2.11 -9.08 9.56
C GLN A 38 3.64 -9.28 9.54
N ARG A 39 4.31 -9.00 8.41
CA ARG A 39 5.78 -9.08 8.31
C ARG A 39 6.47 -8.05 9.21
N LEU A 40 5.93 -6.85 9.29
CA LEU A 40 6.44 -5.82 10.21
C LEU A 40 6.31 -6.28 11.67
N ASP A 41 5.16 -6.84 12.05
CA ASP A 41 4.94 -7.40 13.40
C ASP A 41 5.94 -8.52 13.73
N GLU A 42 6.28 -9.37 12.74
CA GLU A 42 7.29 -10.42 12.89
C GLU A 42 8.69 -9.83 13.20
N PHE A 43 9.10 -8.77 12.51
CA PHE A 43 10.34 -8.06 12.82
C PHE A 43 10.29 -7.35 14.17
N GLU A 44 9.21 -6.63 14.47
CA GLU A 44 9.02 -5.93 15.74
C GLU A 44 9.11 -6.89 16.92
N THR A 45 8.49 -8.07 16.79
CA THR A 45 8.54 -9.13 17.79
C THR A 45 9.95 -9.72 17.90
N LYS A 46 10.61 -10.00 16.78
CA LYS A 46 11.96 -10.60 16.76
C LYS A 46 13.01 -9.71 17.43
N TYR A 47 12.95 -8.41 17.17
CA TYR A 47 13.94 -7.43 17.65
C TYR A 47 13.49 -6.66 18.88
N GLN A 48 12.24 -6.85 19.34
CA GLN A 48 11.64 -6.15 20.47
C GLN A 48 11.75 -4.62 20.31
N LEU A 49 11.48 -4.14 19.09
CA LEU A 49 11.66 -2.75 18.68
C LEU A 49 10.56 -2.39 17.70
N SER A 50 9.85 -1.28 17.90
CA SER A 50 8.84 -0.86 16.92
C SER A 50 9.49 -0.46 15.59
N THR A 51 8.76 -0.60 14.47
CA THR A 51 9.24 -0.21 13.15
C THR A 51 9.65 1.28 13.13
N THR A 52 8.89 2.13 13.82
CA THR A 52 9.20 3.58 13.93
C THR A 52 10.55 3.82 14.64
N GLU A 53 10.78 3.16 15.77
CA GLU A 53 12.04 3.29 16.50
C GLU A 53 13.21 2.67 15.75
N PHE A 54 12.99 1.51 15.11
CA PHE A 54 13.96 0.87 14.24
C PHE A 54 14.43 1.83 13.14
N LEU A 55 13.51 2.43 12.39
CA LEU A 55 13.84 3.37 11.32
C LEU A 55 14.59 4.60 11.85
N HIS A 56 14.18 5.14 13.00
CA HIS A 56 14.88 6.26 13.63
C HIS A 56 16.34 5.91 13.95
N LYS A 57 16.56 4.77 14.63
CA LYS A 57 17.91 4.30 15.00
C LYS A 57 18.76 3.97 13.79
N PHE A 58 18.19 3.29 12.80
CA PHE A 58 18.87 2.94 11.56
C PHE A 58 19.32 4.18 10.79
N ASN A 59 18.44 5.18 10.63
CA ASN A 59 18.77 6.44 9.96
C ASN A 59 19.83 7.26 10.69
N ASN A 60 19.99 7.07 12.00
CA ASN A 60 21.03 7.71 12.81
C ASN A 60 22.34 6.89 12.85
N ASN A 61 22.46 5.81 12.07
CA ASN A 61 23.59 4.88 12.07
C ASN A 61 23.84 4.20 13.44
N GLU A 62 22.81 4.07 14.28
CA GLU A 62 22.88 3.39 15.58
C GLU A 62 22.77 1.86 15.43
N LEU A 63 22.36 1.37 14.26
CA LEU A 63 22.19 -0.04 13.94
C LEU A 63 23.05 -0.41 12.72
N PRO A 64 23.71 -1.59 12.71
CA PRO A 64 24.48 -2.05 11.57
C PRO A 64 23.56 -2.47 10.42
N HIS A 65 24.04 -2.45 9.18
CA HIS A 65 23.32 -3.10 8.07
C HIS A 65 23.27 -4.61 8.25
N SER A 66 22.13 -5.20 7.92
CA SER A 66 21.93 -6.65 7.84
C SER A 66 20.81 -6.95 6.86
N GLY A 67 20.77 -8.18 6.32
CA GLY A 67 19.71 -8.59 5.38
C GLY A 67 18.32 -8.39 5.97
N ASP A 68 18.13 -8.76 7.25
CA ASP A 68 16.85 -8.59 7.95
C ASP A 68 16.45 -7.11 8.07
N PHE A 69 17.41 -6.21 8.33
CA PHE A 69 17.12 -4.78 8.43
C PHE A 69 16.82 -4.14 7.08
N ASP A 70 17.53 -4.55 6.04
CA ASP A 70 17.24 -4.09 4.68
C ASP A 70 15.85 -4.55 4.22
N GLU A 71 15.45 -5.78 4.56
CA GLU A 71 14.09 -6.30 4.33
C GLU A 71 13.04 -5.53 5.14
N TRP A 72 13.27 -5.29 6.43
CA TRP A 72 12.35 -4.53 7.29
C TRP A 72 12.10 -3.11 6.76
N ILE A 73 13.15 -2.42 6.28
CA ILE A 73 13.01 -1.13 5.60
C ILE A 73 12.16 -1.25 4.34
N GLY A 74 12.39 -2.32 3.57
CA GLY A 74 11.60 -2.66 2.38
C GLY A 74 10.12 -2.79 2.69
N GLU A 75 9.76 -3.58 3.71
CA GLU A 75 8.38 -3.79 4.14
C GLU A 75 7.73 -2.50 4.66
N SER A 76 8.46 -1.68 5.40
CA SER A 76 7.92 -0.39 5.88
C SER A 76 7.59 0.56 4.72
N ARG A 77 8.45 0.60 3.69
CA ARG A 77 8.21 1.38 2.47
C ARG A 77 7.07 0.80 1.65
N MET A 78 6.96 -0.53 1.59
CA MET A 78 5.85 -1.22 0.94
C MET A 78 4.52 -0.84 1.57
N LEU A 79 4.42 -0.87 2.90
CA LEU A 79 3.22 -0.48 3.62
C LEU A 79 2.80 0.96 3.28
N THR A 80 3.76 1.88 3.33
CA THR A 80 3.53 3.29 2.95
C THR A 80 2.99 3.40 1.52
N HIS A 81 3.59 2.68 0.57
CA HIS A 81 3.15 2.69 -0.83
C HIS A 81 1.74 2.11 -1.00
N LEU A 82 1.42 1.01 -0.31
CA LEU A 82 0.11 0.37 -0.40
C LEU A 82 -0.99 1.22 0.21
N LEU A 83 -0.72 1.91 1.33
CA LEU A 83 -1.67 2.85 1.94
C LEU A 83 -1.95 4.04 1.01
N ASP A 84 -0.91 4.63 0.40
CA ASP A 84 -1.08 5.69 -0.60
C ASP A 84 -1.88 5.21 -1.82
N LYS A 85 -1.59 4.00 -2.32
CA LYS A 85 -2.34 3.37 -3.41
C LYS A 85 -3.81 3.18 -3.03
N LYS A 86 -4.10 2.71 -1.82
CA LYS A 86 -5.47 2.55 -1.31
C LYS A 86 -6.20 3.87 -1.30
N THR A 87 -5.60 4.92 -0.76
CA THR A 87 -6.17 6.28 -0.77
C THR A 87 -6.47 6.77 -2.18
N LYS A 88 -5.55 6.55 -3.13
CA LYS A 88 -5.75 6.92 -4.54
C LYS A 88 -6.93 6.20 -5.19
N ILE A 89 -7.11 4.90 -4.92
CA ILE A 89 -8.24 4.12 -5.44
C ILE A 89 -9.55 4.60 -4.81
N GLN A 90 -9.57 4.83 -3.49
CA GLN A 90 -10.75 5.30 -2.77
C GLN A 90 -11.19 6.71 -3.17
N GLY A 91 -10.25 7.54 -3.66
CA GLY A 91 -10.54 8.86 -4.20
C GLY A 91 -11.09 8.87 -5.63
N VAL A 92 -11.31 7.71 -6.26
CA VAL A 92 -11.92 7.64 -7.59
C VAL A 92 -13.45 7.68 -7.49
N GLU A 93 -14.04 8.69 -8.13
CA GLU A 93 -15.49 8.85 -8.23
C GLU A 93 -15.94 8.74 -9.68
N LEU A 94 -17.05 8.05 -9.92
CA LEU A 94 -17.71 8.01 -11.23
C LEU A 94 -18.73 9.15 -11.28
N VAL A 95 -18.47 10.14 -12.14
CA VAL A 95 -19.35 11.28 -12.40
C VAL A 95 -20.25 11.00 -13.62
N ASP A 96 -21.43 11.61 -13.65
CA ASP A 96 -22.40 11.49 -14.75
C ASP A 96 -22.21 12.56 -15.85
#